data_AF-A0A832GM10-F1
#
_entry.id   AF-A0A832GM10-F1
#
_cell.length_a   1.000
_cell.length_b   1.000
_cell.length_c   1.000
_cell.angle_alpha   90.00
_cell.angle_beta   90.00
_cell.angle_gamma   90.00
#
_symmetry.space_group_name_H-M   'P 1'
#
loop_
_entity.id
_entity.type
_entity.pdbx_description
1 polymer ?
#
loop_
_entity_poly.entity_id
_entity_poly.type
_entity_poly.pdbx_seq_one_letter_code
_entity_poly.pdbx_strand_id
1 'polypeptide(L)' 'MEFIKYKHDLTVSSPHDAFFKAFFKDPENLRQFLKDFLPGEFLKFLNFDHLQILPEEKYPSLKRNA' A
#
# COMPACT_ATOMS: atom_id res chain seq x y z
N MET A 1 -17.15 23.19 17.05
CA MET A 1 -16.18 22.22 16.50
C MET A 1 -16.86 20.88 16.46
N GLU A 2 -17.22 20.39 15.28
CA GLU A 2 -17.51 18.96 15.08
C GLU A 2 -17.12 18.60 13.65
N PHE A 3 -16.12 17.74 13.52
CA PHE A 3 -15.81 17.06 12.27
C PHE A 3 -15.60 15.59 12.57
N ILE A 4 -16.68 14.81 12.59
CA ILE A 4 -16.58 13.38 12.30
C ILE A 4 -17.74 13.02 11.39
N LYS A 5 -17.46 12.93 10.10
CA LYS A 5 -18.22 12.07 9.21
C LYS A 5 -17.33 11.57 8.09
N TYR A 6 -16.37 10.70 8.45
CA TYR A 6 -15.80 9.79 7.47
C TYR A 6 -16.82 8.69 7.21
N LYS A 7 -17.78 9.00 6.32
CA LYS A 7 -18.45 7.96 5.57
C LYS A 7 -17.42 7.44 4.57
N HIS A 8 -16.78 6.33 4.89
CA HIS A 8 -16.26 5.45 3.85
C HIS A 8 -17.48 4.85 3.14
N ASP A 9 -18.04 5.63 2.22
CA ASP A 9 -18.84 5.07 1.14
C ASP A 9 -17.90 4.20 0.31
N LEU A 10 -17.87 2.90 0.64
CA LEU A 10 -17.30 1.82 -0.15
C LEU A 10 -18.19 1.59 -1.38
N THR A 11 -18.46 2.65 -2.15
CA THR A 11 -19.08 2.55 -3.47
C THR A 11 -18.05 1.93 -4.39
N VAL A 12 -18.00 0.59 -4.38
CA VAL A 12 -17.20 -0.31 -5.23
C VAL A 12 -15.99 0.41 -5.82
N SER A 13 -15.01 0.67 -4.95
CA SER A 13 -13.62 0.88 -5.38
C SER A 13 -13.33 -0.25 -6.37
N SER A 14 -12.94 0.12 -7.59
CA SER A 14 -12.69 -0.79 -8.73
C SER A 14 -12.22 -2.16 -8.24
N PRO A 15 -12.75 -3.29 -8.73
CA PRO A 15 -12.37 -4.61 -8.24
C PRO A 15 -10.84 -4.82 -8.24
N HIS A 16 -10.14 -4.15 -9.16
CA HIS A 16 -8.69 -4.07 -9.18
C HIS A 16 -8.10 -3.34 -7.97
N ASP A 17 -8.63 -2.18 -7.61
CA ASP A 17 -8.18 -1.39 -6.46
C ASP A 17 -8.41 -2.15 -5.14
N ALA A 18 -9.55 -2.83 -5.00
CA ALA A 18 -9.80 -3.73 -3.87
C ALA A 18 -8.80 -4.89 -3.82
N PHE A 19 -8.53 -5.53 -4.96
CA PHE A 19 -7.54 -6.60 -5.08
C PHE A 19 -6.13 -6.10 -4.71
N PHE A 20 -5.67 -4.99 -5.28
CA PHE A 20 -4.33 -4.46 -5.00
C PHE A 20 -4.17 -4.06 -3.54
N LYS A 21 -5.19 -3.43 -2.94
CA LYS A 21 -5.18 -3.10 -1.51
C LYS A 21 -5.11 -4.34 -0.64
N ALA A 22 -5.82 -5.41 -0.97
CA ALA A 22 -5.75 -6.66 -0.23
C ALA A 22 -4.40 -7.36 -0.42
N PHE A 23 -3.91 -7.43 -1.66
CA PHE A 23 -2.66 -8.09 -2.01
C PHE A 23 -1.45 -7.41 -1.35
N PHE A 24 -1.33 -6.08 -1.46
CA PHE A 24 -0.20 -5.33 -0.87
C PHE A 24 -0.31 -5.10 0.64
N LYS A 25 -1.45 -5.45 1.27
CA LYS A 25 -1.59 -5.47 2.74
C LYS A 25 -0.95 -6.69 3.39
N ASP A 26 -0.56 -7.68 2.62
CA ASP A 26 0.16 -8.86 3.10
C ASP A 26 1.67 -8.70 2.85
N PRO A 27 2.50 -8.69 3.92
CA PRO A 27 3.95 -8.55 3.80
C PRO A 27 4.62 -9.63 2.95
N GLU A 28 4.12 -10.87 2.96
CA GLU A 28 4.72 -11.96 2.18
C GLU A 28 4.41 -11.79 0.69
N ASN A 29 3.18 -11.40 0.35
CA ASN A 29 2.81 -11.07 -1.03
C ASN A 29 3.62 -9.88 -1.56
N LEU A 30 3.77 -8.82 -0.76
CA LEU A 30 4.58 -7.66 -1.11
C LEU A 30 6.06 -8.04 -1.29
N ARG A 31 6.61 -8.85 -0.38
CA ARG A 31 7.99 -9.33 -0.47
C ARG A 31 8.22 -10.15 -1.74
N GLN A 32 7.35 -11.10 -2.04
CA GLN A 32 7.48 -11.95 -3.22
C GLN A 32 7.32 -11.12 -4.50
N PHE A 33 6.33 -10.24 -4.55
CA PHE A 33 6.15 -9.31 -5.66
C PHE A 33 7.40 -8.48 -5.92
N LEU A 34 8.02 -7.89 -4.88
CA LEU A 34 9.23 -7.08 -5.04
C LEU A 34 10.42 -7.92 -5.53
N LYS A 35 10.56 -9.17 -5.09
CA LYS A 35 11.62 -10.09 -5.56
C LYS A 35 11.46 -10.46 -7.04
N ASP A 36 10.22 -10.64 -7.49
CA ASP A 36 9.93 -11.06 -8.87
C ASP A 36 9.90 -9.87 -9.84
N PHE A 37 9.46 -8.70 -9.36
CA PHE A 37 9.30 -7.49 -10.18
C PHE A 37 10.60 -6.70 -10.35
N LEU A 38 11.44 -6.62 -9.31
CA LEU A 38 12.66 -5.82 -9.35
C LEU A 38 13.81 -6.60 -9.99
N PRO A 39 14.62 -5.96 -10.86
CA PRO A 39 15.85 -6.57 -11.33
C PRO A 39 16.79 -6.92 -10.17
N GLY A 40 17.51 -8.04 -10.28
CA GLY A 40 18.36 -8.56 -9.20
C GLY A 40 19.41 -7.56 -8.68
N GLU A 41 19.85 -6.63 -9.52
CA GLU A 41 20.74 -5.53 -9.12
C GLU A 41 20.15 -4.58 -8.08
N PHE A 42 18.82 -4.46 -8.02
CA PHE A 42 18.14 -3.65 -7.00
C PHE A 42 17.86 -4.42 -5.73
N LEU A 43 17.68 -5.75 -5.83
CA LEU A 43 17.39 -6.60 -4.67
C LEU A 43 18.52 -6.57 -3.63
N LYS A 44 19.78 -6.41 -4.04
CA LYS A 44 20.94 -6.31 -3.14
C LYS A 44 20.91 -5.08 -2.21
N PHE A 45 20.09 -4.06 -2.53
CA PHE A 45 19.95 -2.85 -1.73
C PHE A 45 18.74 -2.90 -0.78
N LEU A 46 17.93 -3.97 -0.85
CA LEU A 46 16.72 -4.11 -0.06
C LEU A 46 16.90 -5.19 1.01
N ASN A 47 16.62 -4.83 2.26
CA ASN A 47 16.51 -5.82 3.33
C ASN A 47 15.04 -6.16 3.58
N PHE A 48 14.62 -7.33 3.13
CA PHE A 48 13.25 -7.81 3.27
C PHE A 48 12.91 -8.34 4.67
N ASP A 49 13.89 -8.60 5.53
CA ASP A 49 13.66 -9.06 6.91
C ASP A 49 13.05 -7.96 7.79
N HIS A 50 13.27 -6.71 7.40
CA HIS A 50 12.68 -5.53 8.04
C HIS A 50 11.52 -4.91 7.23
N LEU A 51 10.94 -5.65 6.28
CA LEU A 51 9.79 -5.17 5.52
C LEU A 51 8.60 -4.95 6.46
N GLN A 52 8.07 -3.72 6.46
CA GLN A 52 6.94 -3.33 7.30
C GLN A 52 5.92 -2.55 6.47
N ILE A 53 4.66 -2.93 6.59
CA ILE A 53 3.54 -2.18 6.01
C ILE A 53 3.17 -1.09 7.00
N LEU A 54 3.29 0.16 6.55
CA LEU A 54 3.00 1.31 7.38
C LEU A 54 1.49 1.60 7.36
N PRO A 55 0.88 1.93 8.51
CA PRO A 55 -0.52 2.30 8.57
C PRO A 55 -0.76 3.64 7.84
N GLU A 56 -1.85 3.72 7.07
CA GLU A 56 -2.24 4.90 6.29
C GLU A 56 -2.39 6.17 7.14
N GLU A 57 -2.70 6.04 8.43
CA GLU A 57 -2.94 7.17 9.35
C GLU A 57 -1.73 8.11 9.52
N LYS A 58 -0.51 7.63 9.26
CA LYS A 58 0.72 8.42 9.45
C LYS A 58 1.20 9.14 8.20
N TYR A 59 0.62 8.85 7.03
CA TYR A 59 1.07 9.39 5.76
C TYR A 59 -0.14 9.94 5.01
N PRO A 60 -0.50 11.22 5.22
CA PRO A 60 -1.58 11.83 4.45
C PRO A 60 -1.23 11.65 2.97
N SER A 61 -2.14 11.03 2.23
CA SER A 61 -2.02 10.85 0.79
C SER A 61 -1.59 12.20 0.19
N LEU A 62 -0.41 12.21 -0.43
CA LEU A 62 0.15 13.41 -1.06
C LEU A 62 -0.95 14.00 -1.92
N LYS A 63 -1.50 15.15 -1.48
CA LYS A 63 -2.54 15.83 -2.23
C LYS A 63 -1.90 16.15 -3.57
N ARG A 64 -2.37 15.50 -4.64
CA ARG A 64 -2.05 15.90 -6.01
C ARG A 64 -2.51 17.34 -6.12
N ASN A 65 -1.56 18.27 -6.25
CA ASN A 65 -1.87 19.63 -6.66
C ASN A 65 -2.40 19.51 -8.09
N ALA A 66 -3.72 19.58 -8.23
CA ALA A 66 -4.39 19.74 -9.51
C ALA A 66 -4.29 21.21 -9.94
#